data_AF-A0A2J0Q580-F1
#
_entry.id   AF-A0A2J0Q580-F1
#
_cell.length_a   1.000
_cell.length_b   1.000
_cell.length_c   1.000
_cell.angle_alpha   90.00
_cell.angle_beta   90.00
_cell.angle_gamma   90.00
#
_symmetry.space_group_name_H-M   'P 1'
#
loop_
_entity.id
_entity.type
_entity.pdbx_description
1 polymer ?
#
loop_
_entity_poly.entity_id
_entity_poly.type
_entity_poly.pdbx_seq_one_letter_code
_entity_poly.pdbx_strand_id
1 'polypeptide(L)'
;MTKPVLFDFSNATASEIVSAIDNKITSLVNLRSFRTRVGGSKKADKLYPATREAMNIIKGLRQQAKNAKNIRDILKPYSHELAEGRDVMEIIEPVLSAWRVYYASHGIGLMNEQILLLKMIESGGELEGIIGKAIPELTTTE
;
A
#
# COMPACT_ATOMS: atom_id res chain seq x y z
N MET A 1 11.24 -29.31 -28.23
CA MET A 1 11.13 -28.24 -27.20
C MET A 1 11.88 -28.73 -25.95
N THR A 2 12.97 -28.05 -25.59
CA THR A 2 13.75 -28.33 -24.38
C THR A 2 12.87 -28.12 -23.14
N LYS A 3 12.80 -29.11 -22.25
CA LYS A 3 12.10 -28.95 -20.95
C LYS A 3 12.67 -27.71 -20.25
N PRO A 4 11.84 -26.79 -19.72
CA PRO A 4 12.35 -25.65 -18.98
C PRO A 4 13.19 -26.17 -17.81
N VAL A 5 14.42 -25.67 -17.70
CA VAL A 5 15.33 -25.99 -16.60
C VAL A 5 14.61 -25.63 -15.30
N LEU A 6 14.41 -26.63 -14.44
CA LEU A 6 13.73 -26.43 -13.16
C LEU A 6 14.63 -25.57 -12.29
N PHE A 7 14.14 -24.40 -11.86
CA PHE A 7 14.89 -23.54 -10.94
C PHE A 7 15.22 -24.31 -9.65
N ASP A 8 16.49 -24.30 -9.25
CA ASP A 8 16.94 -25.00 -8.04
C ASP A 8 16.78 -24.12 -6.80
N PHE A 9 15.73 -24.38 -6.02
CA PHE A 9 15.46 -23.68 -4.76
C PHE A 9 16.36 -24.11 -3.59
N SER A 10 17.12 -25.19 -3.73
CA SER A 10 17.93 -25.74 -2.64
C SER A 10 19.22 -24.96 -2.39
N ASN A 11 19.75 -24.32 -3.43
CA ASN A 11 21.02 -23.58 -3.40
C ASN A 11 20.87 -22.07 -3.67
N ALA A 12 19.68 -21.60 -4.02
CA ALA A 12 19.43 -20.21 -4.34
C ALA A 12 19.26 -19.34 -3.08
N THR A 13 19.79 -18.12 -3.14
CA THR A 13 19.54 -17.05 -2.18
C THR A 13 18.10 -16.54 -2.30
N ALA A 14 17.62 -15.83 -1.26
CA ALA A 14 16.28 -15.25 -1.29
C ALA A 14 16.08 -14.27 -2.45
N SER A 15 17.10 -13.45 -2.75
CA SER A 15 17.10 -12.50 -3.86
C SER A 15 17.01 -13.19 -5.23
N GLU A 16 17.77 -14.27 -5.44
CA GLU A 16 17.72 -15.04 -6.68
C GLU A 16 16.36 -15.72 -6.88
N ILE A 17 15.76 -16.24 -5.79
CA ILE A 17 14.42 -16.82 -5.84
C ILE A 17 13.37 -15.76 -6.23
N VAL A 18 13.44 -14.57 -5.63
CA VAL A 18 12.54 -13.45 -5.94
C VAL A 18 12.72 -13.04 -7.40
N SER A 19 13.95 -12.80 -7.83
CA SER A 19 14.27 -12.41 -9.21
C SER A 19 13.83 -13.46 -10.23
N ALA A 20 14.01 -14.75 -9.94
CA ALA A 20 13.55 -15.83 -10.82
C ALA A 20 12.01 -15.89 -10.92
N ILE A 21 11.29 -15.54 -9.85
CA ILE A 21 9.82 -15.44 -9.88
C ILE A 21 9.37 -14.22 -10.69
N ASP A 22 10.01 -13.07 -10.49
CA ASP A 22 9.67 -11.83 -11.20
C ASP A 22 9.97 -11.94 -12.71
N ASN A 23 11.09 -12.58 -13.06
CA ASN A 23 11.48 -12.87 -14.45
C ASN A 23 10.75 -14.07 -15.07
N LYS A 24 9.75 -14.64 -14.37
CA LYS A 24 8.94 -15.79 -14.84
C LYS A 24 9.76 -17.05 -15.16
N ILE A 25 10.97 -17.17 -14.63
CA ILE A 25 11.81 -18.38 -14.71
C ILE A 25 11.21 -19.48 -13.83
N THR A 26 10.60 -19.10 -12.70
CA THR A 26 9.80 -19.99 -11.85
C THR A 26 8.58 -19.26 -11.30
N SER A 27 7.83 -19.88 -10.39
CA SER A 27 6.62 -19.29 -9.82
C SER A 27 6.56 -19.46 -8.30
N LEU A 28 5.76 -18.61 -7.63
CA LEU A 28 5.47 -18.77 -6.21
C LEU A 28 4.81 -20.12 -5.90
N VAL A 29 4.04 -20.68 -6.84
CA VAL A 29 3.43 -22.02 -6.71
C VAL A 29 4.51 -23.09 -6.69
N ASN A 30 5.54 -22.96 -7.54
CA ASN A 30 6.68 -23.89 -7.56
C ASN A 30 7.50 -23.82 -6.27
N LEU A 31 7.71 -22.61 -5.73
CA LEU A 31 8.37 -22.41 -4.44
C LEU A 31 7.60 -23.08 -3.29
N ARG A 32 6.27 -22.89 -3.24
CA ARG A 32 5.40 -23.56 -2.25
C ARG A 32 5.45 -25.07 -2.40
N SER A 33 5.38 -25.57 -3.65
CA SER A 33 5.43 -27.01 -3.94
C SER A 33 6.77 -27.63 -3.53
N PHE A 34 7.89 -26.94 -3.78
CA PHE A 34 9.21 -27.33 -3.30
C PHE A 34 9.22 -27.49 -1.77
N ARG A 35 8.75 -26.46 -1.05
CA ARG A 35 8.68 -26.48 0.42
C ARG A 35 7.79 -27.61 0.95
N THR A 36 6.69 -27.93 0.27
CA THR A 36 5.85 -29.09 0.60
C THR A 36 6.61 -30.41 0.43
N ARG A 37 7.31 -30.60 -0.71
CA ARG A 37 8.07 -31.83 -1.02
C ARG A 37 9.21 -32.11 -0.03
N VAL A 38 9.82 -31.08 0.54
CA VAL A 38 10.89 -31.19 1.55
C VAL A 38 10.37 -31.72 2.91
N GLY A 39 9.05 -31.77 3.09
CA GLY A 39 8.40 -32.19 4.34
C GLY A 39 7.64 -31.05 5.03
N GLY A 40 7.15 -30.08 4.26
CA GLY A 40 6.33 -28.97 4.72
C GLY A 40 7.12 -27.78 5.29
N SER A 41 6.38 -26.72 5.64
CA SER A 41 6.95 -25.41 6.00
C SER A 41 8.00 -25.46 7.11
N LYS A 42 7.75 -26.21 8.20
CA LYS A 42 8.70 -26.28 9.33
C LYS A 42 10.05 -26.89 8.93
N LYS A 43 10.03 -27.96 8.13
CA LYS A 43 11.25 -28.64 7.69
C LYS A 43 11.97 -27.84 6.61
N ALA A 44 11.22 -27.22 5.69
CA ALA A 44 11.78 -26.33 4.69
C ALA A 44 12.39 -25.06 5.29
N ASP A 45 11.82 -24.50 6.36
CA ASP A 45 12.39 -23.34 7.07
C ASP A 45 13.74 -23.66 7.71
N LYS A 46 13.92 -24.89 8.20
CA LYS A 46 15.19 -25.35 8.79
C LYS A 46 16.26 -25.66 7.74
N LEU A 47 15.87 -26.34 6.66
CA LEU A 47 16.81 -26.82 5.64
C LEU A 47 17.12 -25.76 4.57
N TYR A 48 16.15 -24.91 4.24
CA TYR A 48 16.23 -23.93 3.15
C TYR A 48 15.64 -22.57 3.60
N PRO A 49 16.27 -21.88 4.57
CA PRO A 49 15.74 -20.64 5.16
C PRO A 49 15.50 -19.54 4.12
N ALA A 50 16.34 -19.46 3.08
CA ALA A 50 16.20 -18.53 1.94
C ALA A 50 14.82 -18.63 1.25
N THR A 51 14.18 -19.79 1.25
CA THR A 51 12.85 -19.97 0.67
C THR A 51 11.75 -19.29 1.47
N ARG A 52 11.88 -19.21 2.81
CA ARG A 52 10.95 -18.47 3.67
C ARG A 52 11.14 -16.97 3.51
N GLU A 53 12.39 -16.54 3.50
CA GLU A 53 12.75 -15.14 3.31
C GLU A 53 12.23 -14.62 1.96
N ALA A 54 12.44 -15.36 0.87
CA ALA A 54 11.88 -15.03 -0.44
C ALA A 54 10.35 -14.91 -0.42
N MET A 55 9.64 -15.82 0.26
CA MET A 55 8.18 -15.71 0.40
C MET A 55 7.75 -14.44 1.14
N ASN A 56 8.48 -14.05 2.18
CA ASN A 56 8.18 -12.83 2.94
C ASN A 56 8.41 -11.57 2.10
N ILE A 57 9.52 -11.52 1.36
CA ILE A 57 9.82 -10.43 0.43
C ILE A 57 8.71 -10.31 -0.62
N ILE A 58 8.36 -11.42 -1.29
CA ILE A 58 7.29 -11.44 -2.31
C ILE A 58 5.95 -11.00 -1.71
N LYS A 59 5.62 -11.44 -0.50
CA LYS A 59 4.40 -11.01 0.20
C LYS A 59 4.40 -9.50 0.44
N GLY A 60 5.53 -8.95 0.90
CA GLY A 60 5.72 -7.51 1.11
C GLY A 60 5.54 -6.72 -0.19
N LEU A 61 6.25 -7.10 -1.25
CA LEU A 61 6.16 -6.45 -2.56
C LEU A 61 4.75 -6.48 -3.15
N ARG A 62 4.05 -7.62 -3.04
CA ARG A 62 2.65 -7.72 -3.49
C ARG A 62 1.71 -6.84 -2.69
N GLN A 63 1.90 -6.74 -1.37
CA GLN A 63 1.10 -5.87 -0.53
C GLN A 63 1.34 -4.40 -0.87
N GLN A 64 2.59 -3.99 -1.08
CA GLN A 64 2.94 -2.65 -1.53
C GLN A 64 2.32 -2.32 -2.88
N ALA A 65 2.43 -3.23 -3.86
CA ALA A 65 1.81 -3.05 -5.17
C ALA A 65 0.29 -2.94 -5.10
N LYS A 66 -0.36 -3.74 -4.24
CA LYS A 66 -1.81 -3.64 -3.98
C LYS A 66 -2.18 -2.30 -3.37
N ASN A 67 -1.45 -1.83 -2.37
CA ASN A 67 -1.71 -0.53 -1.73
C ASN A 67 -1.54 0.61 -2.73
N ALA A 68 -0.46 0.60 -3.53
CA ALA A 68 -0.23 1.59 -4.57
C ALA A 68 -1.33 1.58 -5.64
N LYS A 69 -1.79 0.40 -6.05
CA LYS A 69 -2.92 0.26 -6.97
C LYS A 69 -4.19 0.86 -6.38
N ASN A 70 -4.52 0.55 -5.13
CA ASN A 70 -5.71 1.08 -4.46
C ASN A 70 -5.71 2.62 -4.42
N ILE A 71 -4.57 3.22 -4.05
CA ILE A 71 -4.42 4.68 -4.06
C ILE A 71 -4.64 5.25 -5.46
N ARG A 72 -4.02 4.63 -6.49
CA ARG A 72 -4.20 5.05 -7.87
C ARG A 72 -5.66 4.93 -8.33
N ASP A 73 -6.34 3.84 -7.98
CA ASP A 73 -7.73 3.61 -8.37
C ASP A 73 -8.66 4.63 -7.72
N ILE A 74 -8.41 5.01 -6.46
CA ILE A 74 -9.14 6.09 -5.77
C ILE A 74 -8.90 7.44 -6.46
N LEU A 75 -7.64 7.77 -6.79
CA LEU A 75 -7.29 9.06 -7.37
C LEU A 75 -7.60 9.18 -8.86
N LYS A 76 -7.76 8.06 -9.58
CA LYS A 76 -7.94 8.01 -11.03
C LYS A 76 -9.03 8.95 -11.56
N PRO A 77 -10.28 8.93 -11.05
CA PRO A 77 -11.31 9.85 -11.54
C PRO A 77 -10.93 11.32 -11.30
N TYR A 78 -10.42 11.65 -10.12
CA TYR A 78 -10.06 13.04 -9.78
C TYR A 78 -8.84 13.54 -10.54
N SER A 79 -7.88 12.67 -10.82
CA SER A 79 -6.72 12.99 -11.67
C SER A 79 -7.13 13.30 -13.11
N HIS A 80 -8.22 12.69 -13.59
CA HIS A 80 -8.78 13.00 -14.90
C HIS A 80 -9.42 14.40 -14.90
N GLU A 81 -10.26 14.73 -13.91
CA GLU A 81 -10.86 16.06 -13.76
C GLU A 81 -9.80 17.18 -13.65
N LEU A 82 -8.72 16.92 -12.88
CA LEU A 82 -7.60 17.84 -12.78
C LEU A 82 -6.87 18.03 -14.11
N ALA A 83 -6.71 16.95 -14.89
CA ALA A 83 -6.11 17.02 -16.22
C ALA A 83 -6.98 17.79 -17.23
N GLU A 84 -8.29 17.85 -17.00
CA GLU A 84 -9.24 18.68 -17.75
C GLU A 84 -9.25 20.14 -17.29
N GLY A 85 -8.46 20.50 -16.27
CA GLY A 85 -8.27 21.86 -15.79
C GLY A 85 -9.27 22.30 -14.73
N ARG A 86 -10.06 21.38 -14.16
CA ARG A 86 -10.94 21.71 -13.03
C ARG A 86 -10.15 22.00 -11.76
N ASP A 87 -10.66 22.93 -10.96
CA ASP A 87 -10.04 23.30 -9.69
C ASP A 87 -10.31 22.26 -8.60
N VAL A 88 -9.35 22.07 -7.68
CA VAL A 88 -9.48 21.12 -6.57
C VAL A 88 -10.69 21.44 -5.70
N MET A 89 -10.96 22.72 -5.43
CA MET A 89 -12.10 23.14 -4.61
C MET A 89 -13.42 22.78 -5.29
N GLU A 90 -13.52 22.96 -6.61
CA GLU A 90 -14.71 22.56 -7.36
C GLU A 90 -14.94 21.04 -7.36
N ILE A 91 -13.86 20.26 -7.40
CA ILE A 91 -13.94 18.79 -7.36
C ILE A 91 -14.46 18.33 -5.99
N ILE A 92 -14.02 18.96 -4.90
CA ILE A 92 -14.37 18.54 -3.53
C ILE A 92 -15.57 19.28 -2.93
N GLU A 93 -16.10 20.31 -3.60
CA GLU A 93 -17.21 21.14 -3.12
C GLU A 93 -18.43 20.32 -2.63
N PRO A 94 -18.87 19.24 -3.30
CA PRO A 94 -19.98 18.43 -2.80
C PRO A 94 -19.74 17.86 -1.39
N VAL A 95 -18.48 17.49 -1.10
CA VAL A 95 -18.08 16.95 0.22
C VAL A 95 -18.01 18.09 1.25
N LEU A 96 -17.46 19.24 0.87
CA LEU A 96 -17.42 20.42 1.74
C LEU A 96 -18.83 20.89 2.12
N SER A 97 -19.72 20.99 1.14
CA SER A 97 -21.13 21.33 1.34
C SER A 97 -21.82 20.35 2.31
N ALA A 98 -21.58 19.04 2.19
CA ALA A 98 -22.12 18.05 3.12
C ALA A 98 -21.61 18.24 4.56
N TRP A 99 -20.31 18.50 4.72
CA TRP A 99 -19.74 18.81 6.03
C TRP A 99 -20.29 20.10 6.63
N ARG A 100 -20.51 21.14 5.81
CA ARG A 100 -21.11 22.39 6.28
C ARG A 100 -22.49 22.17 6.86
N VAL A 101 -23.34 21.40 6.17
CA VAL A 101 -24.67 21.04 6.66
C VAL A 101 -24.58 20.25 7.96
N TYR A 102 -23.67 19.28 8.03
CA TYR A 102 -23.45 18.49 9.23
C TYR A 102 -23.05 19.35 10.44
N TYR A 103 -22.09 20.26 10.29
CA TYR A 103 -21.67 21.12 11.41
C TYR A 103 -22.74 22.15 11.77
N ALA A 104 -23.45 22.69 10.78
CA ALA A 104 -24.55 23.62 11.01
C ALA A 104 -25.69 22.97 11.83
N SER A 105 -25.98 21.68 11.61
CA SER A 105 -26.99 20.96 12.42
C SER A 105 -26.57 20.79 13.88
N HIS A 106 -25.28 20.95 14.19
CA HIS A 106 -24.74 20.96 15.54
C HIS A 106 -24.51 22.39 16.07
N GLY A 107 -25.01 23.41 15.37
CA GLY A 107 -24.90 24.82 15.78
C GLY A 107 -23.54 25.46 15.46
N ILE A 108 -22.70 24.82 14.62
CA ILE A 108 -21.36 25.30 14.27
C ILE A 108 -21.34 25.72 12.80
N GLY A 109 -21.23 27.02 12.54
CA GLY A 109 -21.08 27.54 11.18
C GLY A 109 -19.61 27.55 10.75
N LEU A 110 -19.22 26.63 9.87
CA LEU A 110 -17.86 26.57 9.32
C LEU A 110 -17.82 26.95 7.83
N MET A 111 -16.76 27.65 7.46
CA MET A 111 -16.36 27.90 6.06
C MET A 111 -15.65 26.69 5.46
N ASN A 112 -15.57 26.64 4.13
CA ASN A 112 -14.90 25.57 3.39
C ASN A 112 -13.45 25.37 3.87
N GLU A 113 -12.70 26.46 4.06
CA GLU A 113 -11.31 26.46 4.52
C GLU A 113 -11.19 25.93 5.95
N GLN A 114 -12.13 26.28 6.83
CA GLN A 114 -12.14 25.79 8.22
C GLN A 114 -12.43 24.28 8.27
N ILE A 115 -13.30 23.78 7.40
CA ILE A 115 -13.56 22.35 7.27
C ILE A 115 -12.32 21.63 6.75
N LEU A 116 -11.64 22.16 5.74
CA LEU A 116 -10.41 21.59 5.22
C LEU A 116 -9.33 21.51 6.29
N LEU A 117 -9.09 22.60 7.04
CA LEU A 117 -8.17 22.61 8.17
C LEU A 117 -8.53 21.54 9.20
N LEU A 118 -9.79 21.47 9.61
CA LEU A 118 -10.26 20.49 10.57
C LEU A 118 -10.03 19.05 10.09
N LYS A 119 -10.39 18.73 8.85
CA LYS A 119 -10.21 17.38 8.29
C LYS A 119 -8.75 17.00 8.08
N MET A 120 -7.90 17.96 7.76
CA MET A 120 -6.46 17.73 7.68
C MET A 120 -5.83 17.50 9.06
N ILE A 121 -6.28 18.22 10.10
CA ILE A 121 -5.83 17.99 11.49
C ILE A 121 -6.28 16.61 11.99
N GLU A 122 -7.54 16.24 11.78
CA GLU A 122 -8.07 14.91 12.11
C GLU A 122 -7.26 13.80 11.41
N SER A 123 -7.05 13.93 10.09
CA SER A 123 -6.23 12.99 9.31
C SER A 123 -4.76 12.97 9.77
N GLY A 124 -4.25 14.11 10.24
CA GLY A 124 -2.91 14.20 10.81
C GLY A 124 -2.77 13.34 12.07
N GLY A 125 -3.71 13.45 13.01
CA GLY A 125 -3.71 12.62 14.22
C GLY A 125 -3.81 11.12 13.91
N GLU A 126 -4.62 10.73 12.91
CA GLU A 126 -4.65 9.34 12.43
C GLU A 126 -3.29 8.90 11.88
N LEU A 127 -2.62 9.75 11.11
CA LEU A 127 -1.31 9.46 10.56
C LEU A 127 -0.26 9.27 11.66
N GLU A 128 -0.24 10.11 12.70
CA GLU A 128 0.64 9.95 13.86
C GLU A 128 0.46 8.58 14.51
N GLY A 129 -0.79 8.13 14.69
CA GLY A 129 -1.10 6.80 15.21
C GLY A 129 -0.57 5.66 14.35
N ILE A 130 -0.50 5.85 13.03
CA ILE A 130 0.04 4.86 12.08
C ILE A 130 1.57 4.84 12.10
N ILE A 131 2.22 6.01 12.09
CA ILE A 131 3.69 6.11 11.92
C ILE A 131 4.46 6.18 13.24
N GLY A 132 3.78 6.43 14.36
CA GLY A 132 4.39 6.58 15.69
C GLY A 132 5.28 7.82 15.82
N LYS A 133 5.06 8.84 15.00
CA LYS A 133 5.81 10.11 15.00
C LYS A 133 4.83 11.27 14.97
N ALA A 134 5.12 12.30 15.76
CA ALA A 134 4.36 13.53 15.76
C ALA A 134 4.50 14.28 14.43
N ILE A 135 3.41 14.85 13.94
CA ILE A 135 3.38 15.80 12.83
C ILE A 135 3.85 17.15 13.37
N PRO A 136 4.65 17.92 12.61
CA PRO A 136 5.06 19.26 13.01
C PRO A 136 3.87 20.14 13.37
N GLU A 137 4.06 20.97 14.39
CA GLU A 137 3.05 21.92 14.85
C GLU A 137 2.70 22.88 13.71
N LEU A 138 1.40 22.99 13.41
CA LEU A 138 0.88 23.79 12.28
C LEU A 138 0.68 25.26 12.66
N THR A 139 0.76 25.58 13.94
CA THR A 139 0.70 26.95 14.45
C THR A 139 2.11 27.51 14.57
N THR A 140 2.32 28.74 14.12
CA THR A 140 3.53 29.48 14.45
C THR A 140 3.47 29.87 15.92
N THR A 141 4.33 29.30 16.75
CA THR A 141 4.61 29.83 18.10
C THR A 141 5.28 31.20 17.94
N GLU A 142 4.68 32.25 18.49
CA GLU A 142 5.36 33.53 18.72
C GLU A 142 6.46 33.39 19.77
#